data_AF-A0A4S2FBA5-F1
#
_entry.id   AF-A0A4S2FBA5-F1
#
_cell.length_a   1.000
_cell.length_b   1.000
_cell.length_c   1.000
_cell.angle_alpha   90.00
_cell.angle_beta   90.00
_cell.angle_gamma   90.00
#
_symmetry.space_group_name_H-M   'P 1'
#
loop_
_entity.id
_entity.type
_entity.pdbx_description
1 polymer ?
#
loop_
_entity_poly.entity_id
_entity_poly.type
_entity_poly.pdbx_seq_one_letter_code
_entity_poly.pdbx_strand_id
1 'polypeptide(L)' 'MIQRHVWQEYLDRAEEMRKTAQWKSHYKNRKETIEKVFAENKEYHNLRYTRVRGLEKINSRRR' A
#
# COMPACT_ATOMS: atom_id res chain seq x y z
N MET A 1 20.32 22.97 16.31
CA MET A 1 19.73 23.04 14.96
C MET A 1 18.92 21.77 14.74
N ILE A 2 17.62 21.87 14.45
CA ILE A 2 16.78 20.69 14.19
C ILE A 2 16.82 20.42 12.69
N GLN A 3 17.38 19.28 12.27
CA GLN A 3 17.28 18.81 10.89
C GLN A 3 15.99 18.00 10.73
N ARG A 4 15.12 18.42 9.83
CA ARG A 4 13.91 17.66 9.46
C ARG A 4 14.16 16.97 8.12
N HIS A 5 13.54 15.81 7.95
CA HIS A 5 13.54 15.09 6.68
C HIS A 5 12.77 15.91 5.62
N VAL A 6 13.20 15.83 4.36
CA VAL A 6 12.61 16.59 3.23
C VAL A 6 11.10 16.36 3.13
N TRP A 7 10.63 15.17 3.53
CA TRP A 7 9.22 14.78 3.45
C TRP A 7 8.44 14.96 4.75
N GLN A 8 9.05 15.54 5.79
CA GLN A 8 8.44 15.59 7.11
C GLN A 8 7.10 16.35 7.10
N GLU A 9 7.00 17.45 6.37
CA GLU A 9 5.76 18.23 6.25
C GLU A 9 4.62 17.43 5.60
N TYR A 10 4.93 16.63 4.58
CA TYR A 10 3.95 15.77 3.92
C TYR A 10 3.49 14.63 4.82
N LEU A 11 4.40 14.05 5.60
CA LEU A 11 4.07 13.01 6.58
C LEU A 11 3.17 13.56 7.69
N ASP A 12 3.47 14.76 8.19
CA ASP A 12 2.67 15.43 9.21
C ASP A 12 1.25 15.71 8.69
N ARG A 13 1.11 16.19 7.44
CA ARG A 13 -0.20 16.41 6.82
C ARG A 13 -0.98 15.10 6.61
N ALA A 14 -0.31 14.03 6.19
CA ALA A 14 -0.94 12.72 6.04
C ALA A 14 -1.41 12.15 7.39
N GLU A 15 -0.64 12.37 8.46
CA GLU A 15 -0.99 12.01 9.84
C GLU A 15 -2.24 12.75 10.32
N GLU A 16 -2.31 14.06 10.07
CA GLU A 16 -3.50 14.87 10.38
C GLU A 16 -4.74 14.36 9.64
N MET A 17 -4.62 14.11 8.33
CA MET A 17 -5.71 13.58 7.52
C MET A 17 -6.20 12.23 8.04
N ARG A 18 -5.30 11.34 8.46
CA ARG A 18 -5.66 10.02 9.00
C ARG A 18 -6.56 10.09 10.23
N LYS A 19 -6.41 11.13 11.05
CA LYS A 19 -7.17 11.31 12.30
C LYS A 19 -8.61 11.79 12.07
N THR A 20 -8.93 12.24 10.86
CA THR A 20 -10.29 12.68 10.50
C THR A 20 -11.30 11.53 10.56
N ALA A 21 -12.58 11.85 10.83
CA ALA A 21 -13.64 10.85 10.93
C ALA A 21 -13.85 10.07 9.62
N GLN A 22 -13.75 10.76 8.49
CA GLN A 22 -13.83 10.14 7.16
C GLN A 22 -12.73 9.09 6.96
N TRP A 23 -11.46 9.44 7.25
CA TRP A 23 -10.35 8.51 7.10
C TRP A 23 -10.40 7.34 8.08
N LYS A 24 -10.91 7.54 9.30
CA LYS A 24 -11.18 6.43 10.24
C LYS A 24 -12.16 5.41 9.66
N SER A 25 -13.22 5.88 9.00
CA SER A 25 -14.19 5.00 8.32
C SER A 25 -13.54 4.24 7.15
N HIS A 26 -12.79 4.94 6.29
CA HIS A 26 -12.08 4.29 5.18
C HIS A 26 -11.02 3.28 5.66
N TYR A 27 -10.31 3.57 6.76
CA TYR A 27 -9.33 2.66 7.34
C TYR A 27 -9.96 1.36 7.86
N LYS A 28 -11.18 1.44 8.41
CA LYS A 28 -11.94 0.25 8.80
C LYS A 28 -12.24 -0.63 7.57
N ASN A 29 -12.74 -0.01 6.50
CA ASN A 29 -13.11 -0.72 5.27
C ASN A 29 -11.90 -1.32 4.54
N ARG A 30 -10.71 -0.70 4.65
CA ARG A 30 -9.46 -1.22 4.09
C ARG A 30 -9.13 -2.62 4.61
N LYS A 31 -9.39 -2.90 5.90
CA LYS A 31 -9.10 -4.21 6.50
C LYS A 31 -9.97 -5.31 5.89
N GLU A 32 -11.19 -4.98 5.51
CA GLU A 32 -12.17 -5.93 4.96
C GLU A 32 -11.98 -6.16 3.46
N THR A 33 -11.60 -5.13 2.71
CA THR A 33 -11.52 -5.18 1.25
C THR A 33 -10.09 -5.37 0.77
N ILE A 34 -9.23 -4.37 1.01
CA ILE A 34 -7.85 -4.33 0.53
C ILE A 34 -7.07 -5.50 1.14
N GLU A 35 -6.96 -5.60 2.47
CA GLU A 35 -6.11 -6.63 3.08
C GLU A 35 -6.59 -8.06 2.76
N LYS A 36 -7.90 -8.26 2.58
CA LYS A 36 -8.48 -9.54 2.13
C LYS A 36 -8.08 -9.86 0.69
N VAL A 37 -8.26 -8.92 -0.24
CA VAL A 37 -7.84 -9.10 -1.65
C VAL A 37 -6.34 -9.35 -1.74
N PHE A 38 -5.52 -8.64 -0.95
CA PHE A 38 -4.08 -8.86 -0.91
C PHE A 38 -3.72 -10.25 -0.36
N ALA A 39 -4.42 -10.74 0.66
CA ALA A 39 -4.23 -12.09 1.19
C ALA A 39 -4.60 -13.17 0.15
N GLU A 40 -5.77 -13.05 -0.48
CA GLU A 40 -6.22 -13.96 -1.54
C GLU A 40 -5.23 -13.98 -2.71
N ASN A 41 -4.73 -12.82 -3.14
CA ASN A 41 -3.74 -12.73 -4.19
C ASN A 41 -2.40 -13.39 -3.85
N LYS A 42 -1.97 -13.33 -2.60
CA LYS A 42 -0.74 -13.99 -2.17
C LYS A 42 -0.89 -15.51 -2.22
N GLU A 43 -2.03 -16.03 -1.73
CA GLU A 43 -2.21 -17.47 -1.56
C GLU A 43 -2.76 -18.16 -2.82
N TYR A 44 -3.78 -17.61 -3.49
CA TYR A 44 -4.41 -18.23 -4.65
C TYR A 44 -3.78 -17.81 -5.99
N HIS A 45 -3.19 -16.61 -6.06
CA HIS A 45 -2.58 -16.10 -7.30
C HIS A 45 -1.04 -16.15 -7.29
N ASN A 46 -0.44 -16.85 -6.32
CA ASN A 46 1.02 -17.06 -6.20
C ASN A 46 1.85 -15.75 -6.13
N LEU A 47 1.26 -14.64 -5.67
CA LEU A 47 1.96 -13.36 -5.58
C LEU A 47 2.82 -13.23 -4.31
N ARG A 48 2.94 -14.28 -3.51
CA ARG A 48 3.82 -14.30 -2.32
C ARG A 48 5.29 -14.18 -2.70
N TYR A 49 5.71 -14.85 -3.78
CA TYR A 49 7.09 -14.82 -4.26
C TYR A 49 7.11 -14.78 -5.78
N THR A 50 7.97 -13.92 -6.32
CA THR A 50 8.21 -13.85 -7.76
C THR A 50 9.69 -14.12 -8.05
N ARG A 51 9.93 -14.92 -9.09
CA ARG A 51 11.29 -15.14 -9.62
C ARG A 51 11.69 -14.07 -10.64
N VAL A 52 10.75 -13.24 -11.09
CA VAL A 52 11.03 -12.16 -12.04
C VAL A 52 11.33 -10.86 -11.30
N ARG A 53 12.35 -10.13 -11.78
CA ARG A 53 12.71 -8.80 -11.29
C ARG A 53 12.55 -7.79 -12.43
N GLY A 54 12.04 -6.60 -12.10
CA GLY A 54 11.77 -5.52 -13.05
C GLY A 54 10.35 -5.57 -13.65
N LEU A 55 9.75 -4.40 -13.84
CA LEU A 55 8.37 -4.23 -14.33
C LEU A 55 8.18 -4.82 -15.73
N GLU A 56 9.17 -4.68 -16.60
CA GLU A 56 9.11 -5.16 -17.99
C GLU A 56 8.91 -6.68 -18.07
N LYS A 57 9.64 -7.45 -17.25
CA LYS A 57 9.53 -8.93 -17.18
C LYS A 57 8.27 -9.41 -16.46
N ILE A 58 7.70 -8.60 -15.58
CA ILE A 58 6.40 -8.89 -14.94
C ILE A 58 5.28 -8.76 -15.98
N ASN A 59 5.36 -7.71 -16.82
CA ASN A 59 4.33 -7.41 -17.82
C ASN A 59 4.41 -8.29 -19.07
N SER A 60 5.57 -8.84 -19.41
CA SER A 60 5.76 -9.69 -20.61
C SER A 60 5.04 -11.05 -20.55
N ARG A 61 4.54 -11.47 -19.38
CA ARG A 61 3.76 -12.71 -19.20
C ARG A 61 2.28 -12.57 -19.56
N ARG A 62 1.80 -11.36 -19.83
CA ARG A 62 0.50 -11.14 -20.48
C ARG A 62 0.68 -11.38 -21.97
N ARG A 63 0.57 -12.64 -22.40
CA ARG A 63 0.23 -12.97 -23.79
C ARG A 63 -1.27 -13.08 -23.91
#